data_AF-A0A1S2QBB1-F1
#
_entry.id   AF-A0A1S2QBB1-F1
#
_cell.length_a   1.000
_cell.length_b   1.000
_cell.length_c   1.000
_cell.angle_alpha   90.00
_cell.angle_beta   90.00
_cell.angle_gamma   90.00
#
_symmetry.space_group_name_H-M   'P 1'
#
loop_
_entity.id
_entity.type
_entity.pdbx_description
1 polymer ?
#
loop_
_entity_poly.entity_id
_entity_poly.type
_entity_poly.pdbx_seq_one_letter_code
_entity_poly.pdbx_strand_id
1 'polypeptide(L)'
;MTLAVETTTLKVQLRLAGGWFTACELDALLPGRGAAVLLPDGRQVALFRDRADRLYAIDNRDPFTGAAVLSRGLTGTHEGRPFVASPLLKQRFDLAGGECLDDETVRVTAYEVRAA
;
A
#
# COMPACT_ATOMS: atom_id res chain seq x y z
N MET A 1 3.56 39.53 12.21
CA MET A 1 2.66 39.02 11.16
C MET A 1 3.28 37.71 10.70
N THR A 2 2.84 36.59 11.28
CA THR A 2 3.40 35.26 10.97
C THR A 2 2.69 34.75 9.73
N LEU A 3 3.42 34.60 8.63
CA LEU A 3 2.92 33.94 7.42
C LEU A 3 2.69 32.47 7.77
N ALA A 4 1.43 32.04 7.76
CA ALA A 4 1.11 30.63 7.67
C ALA A 4 1.59 30.16 6.29
N VAL A 5 2.59 29.29 6.26
CA VAL A 5 2.96 28.58 5.04
C VAL A 5 1.75 27.71 4.67
N GLU A 6 1.01 28.10 3.64
CA GLU A 6 0.06 27.22 2.97
C GLU A 6 0.87 26.03 2.45
N THR A 7 0.84 24.94 3.20
CA THR A 7 1.51 23.71 2.80
C THR A 7 0.55 23.01 1.87
N THR A 8 0.79 23.09 0.56
CA THR A 8 0.04 22.28 -0.41
C THR A 8 0.37 20.82 -0.13
N THR A 9 -0.48 20.14 0.64
CA THR A 9 -0.30 18.74 0.98
C THR A 9 -0.58 17.90 -0.26
N LEU A 10 0.39 17.07 -0.66
CA LEU A 10 0.21 16.15 -1.78
C LEU A 10 -0.81 15.08 -1.41
N LYS A 11 -1.68 14.72 -2.36
CA LYS A 11 -2.70 13.69 -2.18
C LYS A 11 -2.24 12.40 -2.79
N VAL A 12 -2.39 11.31 -2.03
CA VAL A 12 -2.12 9.97 -2.52
C VAL A 12 -3.35 9.43 -3.23
N GLN A 13 -3.17 9.03 -4.48
CA GLN A 13 -4.22 8.56 -5.35
C GLN A 13 -3.94 7.15 -5.86
N LEU A 14 -4.99 6.34 -5.96
CA LEU A 14 -4.98 5.00 -6.52
C LEU A 14 -5.66 5.01 -7.90
N ARG A 15 -5.09 4.30 -8.88
CA ARG A 15 -5.72 4.10 -10.20
C ARG A 15 -6.80 3.03 -10.11
N LEU A 16 -8.05 3.41 -10.32
CA LEU A 16 -9.19 2.52 -10.48
C LEU A 16 -9.70 2.58 -11.92
N ALA A 17 -10.63 1.69 -12.30
CA ALA A 17 -11.21 1.66 -13.65
C ALA A 17 -11.85 3.00 -14.06
N GLY A 18 -12.47 3.70 -13.12
CA GLY A 18 -13.14 5.00 -13.36
C GLY A 18 -12.22 6.23 -13.25
N GLY A 19 -10.93 6.05 -12.98
CA GLY A 19 -9.99 7.16 -12.81
C GLY A 19 -9.17 7.10 -11.53
N TRP A 20 -8.66 8.26 -11.10
CA TRP A 20 -7.87 8.39 -9.87
C TRP A 20 -8.78 8.58 -8.67
N PHE A 21 -8.62 7.72 -7.66
CA PHE A 21 -9.30 7.80 -6.38
C PHE A 21 -8.36 8.34 -5.32
N THR A 22 -8.73 9.44 -4.67
CA THR A 22 -7.94 10.02 -3.56
C THR A 22 -8.13 9.17 -2.30
N ALA A 23 -7.04 8.59 -1.80
CA ALA A 23 -7.03 7.75 -0.60
C ALA A 23 -6.82 8.58 0.68
N CYS A 24 -5.77 9.38 0.71
CA CYS A 24 -5.40 10.21 1.86
C CYS A 24 -4.40 11.31 1.46
N GLU A 25 -4.09 12.20 2.40
CA GLU A 25 -2.94 13.09 2.30
C GLU A 25 -1.62 12.29 2.47
N LEU A 26 -0.55 12.70 1.80
CA LEU A 26 0.75 12.01 1.83
C LEU A 26 1.35 11.96 3.24
N ASP A 27 1.13 13.00 4.03
CA ASP A 27 1.67 13.11 5.40
C ASP A 27 0.94 12.22 6.40
N ALA A 28 -0.23 11.69 6.04
CA ALA A 28 -0.92 10.66 6.84
C ALA A 28 -0.25 9.28 6.72
N LEU A 29 0.58 9.07 5.68
CA LEU A 29 1.34 7.83 5.48
C LEU A 29 2.72 7.94 6.11
N LEU A 30 2.87 7.34 7.28
CA LEU A 30 4.17 7.19 7.93
C LEU A 30 5.01 6.15 7.17
N PRO A 31 6.26 6.47 6.77
CA PRO A 31 7.12 5.51 6.09
C PRO A 31 7.27 4.17 6.82
N GLY A 32 7.05 3.07 6.10
CA GLY A 32 7.11 1.69 6.62
C GLY A 32 5.89 1.23 7.41
N ARG A 33 4.86 2.07 7.56
CA ARG A 33 3.56 1.67 8.14
C ARG A 33 2.50 1.64 7.05
N GLY A 34 1.80 0.52 6.93
CA GLY A 34 0.67 0.42 6.01
C GLY A 34 -0.58 1.09 6.56
N ALA A 35 -1.41 1.60 5.65
CA ALA A 35 -2.75 2.08 5.90
C ALA A 35 -3.76 1.23 5.13
N ALA A 36 -4.89 0.91 5.75
CA ALA A 36 -6.01 0.28 5.06
C ALA A 36 -6.88 1.37 4.42
N VAL A 37 -7.17 1.23 3.13
CA VAL A 37 -8.02 2.14 2.35
C VAL A 37 -9.25 1.38 1.89
N LEU A 38 -10.44 1.91 2.19
CA LEU A 38 -11.71 1.37 1.71
C LEU A 38 -12.05 2.00 0.35
N LEU A 39 -12.17 1.17 -0.68
CA LEU A 39 -12.54 1.61 -2.03
C LEU A 39 -14.07 1.77 -2.16
N PRO A 40 -14.55 2.56 -3.14
CA PRO A 40 -15.99 2.76 -3.36
C PRO A 40 -16.80 1.48 -3.61
N ASP A 41 -16.16 0.43 -4.14
CA ASP A 41 -16.77 -0.87 -4.39
C ASP A 41 -16.69 -1.85 -3.20
N GLY A 42 -16.23 -1.37 -2.04
CA GLY A 42 -16.11 -2.15 -0.81
C GLY A 42 -14.83 -2.99 -0.71
N ARG A 43 -13.99 -3.05 -1.76
CA ARG A 43 -12.67 -3.67 -1.65
C ARG A 43 -11.76 -2.85 -0.75
N GLN A 44 -10.74 -3.51 -0.20
CA GLN A 44 -9.76 -2.87 0.68
C GLN A 44 -8.35 -2.98 0.10
N VAL A 45 -7.61 -1.88 0.18
CA VAL A 45 -6.23 -1.77 -0.28
C VAL A 45 -5.31 -1.52 0.92
N ALA A 46 -4.17 -2.19 0.95
CA ALA A 46 -3.06 -1.89 1.82
C ALA A 46 -2.12 -0.93 1.10
N LEU A 47 -2.05 0.31 1.60
CA LEU A 47 -1.27 1.40 1.05
C LEU A 47 -0.02 1.65 1.90
N PHE A 48 1.14 1.77 1.26
CA PHE A 48 2.43 1.95 1.91
C PHE A 48 3.21 3.11 1.29
N ARG A 49 4.01 3.77 2.12
CA ARG A 49 5.10 4.67 1.72
C ARG A 49 6.39 4.08 2.27
N ASP A 50 7.45 3.96 1.47
CA ASP A 50 8.76 3.55 1.98
C ASP A 50 9.61 4.75 2.40
N ARG A 51 10.82 4.50 2.93
CA ARG A 51 11.73 5.57 3.39
C ARG A 51 12.33 6.40 2.27
N ALA A 52 12.20 5.96 1.02
CA ALA A 52 12.61 6.71 -0.18
C ALA A 52 11.40 7.39 -0.85
N ASP A 53 10.30 7.54 -0.11
CA ASP A 53 9.04 8.16 -0.54
C ASP A 53 8.35 7.48 -1.73
N ARG A 54 8.71 6.22 -2.02
CA ARG A 54 8.00 5.43 -3.02
C ARG A 54 6.70 4.91 -2.41
N LEU A 55 5.64 4.95 -3.21
CA LEU A 55 4.31 4.51 -2.81
C LEU A 55 4.00 3.15 -3.41
N TYR A 56 3.31 2.32 -2.65
CA TYR A 56 2.86 0.99 -3.08
C TYR A 56 1.44 0.73 -2.60
N ALA A 57 0.66 0.02 -3.40
CA ALA A 57 -0.71 -0.33 -3.05
C ALA A 57 -1.02 -1.75 -3.55
N ILE A 58 -1.46 -2.62 -2.63
CA ILE A 58 -1.87 -3.99 -2.93
C ILE A 58 -3.22 -4.30 -2.27
N ASP A 59 -3.89 -5.40 -2.61
CA ASP A 59 -5.07 -5.83 -1.85
C ASP A 59 -4.74 -5.96 -0.35
N ASN A 60 -5.65 -5.52 0.52
CA ASN A 60 -5.46 -5.65 1.97
C ASN A 60 -5.77 -7.07 2.47
N ARG A 61 -6.49 -7.86 1.66
CA ARG A 61 -6.90 -9.22 2.01
C ARG A 61 -5.77 -10.20 1.73
N ASP A 62 -5.33 -10.88 2.79
CA ASP A 62 -4.40 -12.00 2.70
C ASP A 62 -5.11 -13.18 1.99
N PRO A 63 -4.57 -13.71 0.88
CA PRO A 63 -5.22 -14.76 0.11
C PRO A 63 -5.21 -16.14 0.78
N PHE A 64 -4.28 -16.39 1.71
CA PHE A 64 -4.19 -17.67 2.41
C PHE A 64 -5.22 -17.77 3.54
N THR A 65 -5.43 -16.68 4.27
CA THR A 65 -6.32 -16.64 5.44
C THR A 65 -7.68 -16.01 5.16
N GLY A 66 -7.77 -15.19 4.10
CA GLY A 66 -8.93 -14.39 3.79
C GLY A 66 -9.13 -13.16 4.69
N ALA A 67 -8.22 -12.89 5.62
CA ALA A 67 -8.30 -11.76 6.55
C ALA A 67 -7.78 -10.46 5.92
N ALA A 68 -8.42 -9.32 6.21
CA ALA A 68 -8.02 -8.00 5.71
C ALA A 68 -6.90 -7.37 6.58
N VAL A 69 -5.69 -7.92 6.48
CA VAL A 69 -4.59 -7.64 7.42
C VAL A 69 -3.27 -7.20 6.80
N LEU A 70 -3.11 -7.20 5.47
CA LEU A 70 -1.79 -6.95 4.85
C LEU A 70 -1.22 -5.56 5.18
N SER A 71 -2.06 -4.52 5.33
CA SER A 71 -1.65 -3.19 5.78
C SER A 71 -0.97 -3.16 7.16
N ARG A 72 -1.14 -4.21 7.97
CA ARG A 72 -0.52 -4.35 9.30
C ARG A 72 0.77 -5.16 9.26
N GLY A 73 1.19 -5.61 8.08
CA GLY A 73 2.39 -6.41 7.90
C GLY A 73 3.67 -5.60 8.08
N LEU A 74 4.77 -6.31 8.31
CA LEU A 74 6.10 -5.70 8.36
C LEU A 74 6.65 -5.58 6.94
N THR A 75 7.08 -4.38 6.56
CA THR A 75 7.73 -4.15 5.28
C THR A 75 9.21 -4.52 5.34
N GLY A 76 9.76 -5.06 4.26
CA GLY A 76 11.18 -5.36 4.12
C GLY A 76 11.63 -5.35 2.67
N THR A 77 12.88 -5.78 2.45
CA THR A 77 13.45 -5.93 1.11
C THR A 77 14.10 -7.31 1.00
N HIS A 78 13.88 -7.99 -0.11
CA HIS A 78 14.54 -9.26 -0.44
C HIS A 78 15.06 -9.18 -1.88
N GLU A 79 16.37 -9.33 -2.06
CA GLU A 79 17.02 -9.24 -3.38
C GLU A 79 16.64 -7.97 -4.17
N GLY A 80 16.50 -6.85 -3.47
CA GLY A 80 16.11 -5.56 -4.05
C GLY A 80 14.60 -5.37 -4.23
N ARG A 81 13.77 -6.40 -4.03
CA ARG A 81 12.31 -6.33 -4.12
C ARG A 81 11.68 -5.89 -2.78
N PRO A 82 10.90 -4.79 -2.74
CA PRO A 82 10.19 -4.40 -1.55
C PRO A 82 9.03 -5.37 -1.28
N PHE A 83 8.85 -5.81 -0.05
CA PHE A 83 7.76 -6.73 0.29
C PHE A 83 7.06 -6.32 1.59
N VAL A 84 5.86 -6.85 1.81
CA VAL A 84 5.20 -6.90 3.12
C VAL A 84 5.00 -8.35 3.54
N ALA A 85 5.44 -8.70 4.75
CA ALA A 85 5.16 -10.01 5.34
C ALA A 85 3.76 -10.00 5.98
N SER A 86 2.91 -10.96 5.60
CA SER A 86 1.60 -11.14 6.22
C SER A 86 1.71 -11.23 7.75
N PRO A 87 0.88 -10.49 8.52
CA PRO A 87 0.91 -10.55 9.97
C PRO A 87 0.67 -11.94 10.55
N LEU A 88 -0.12 -12.75 9.86
CA LEU A 88 -0.62 -14.03 10.39
C LEU A 88 0.34 -15.17 10.07
N LEU A 89 0.63 -15.37 8.79
CA LEU A 89 1.34 -16.56 8.31
C LEU A 89 2.71 -16.25 7.68
N LYS A 90 3.12 -14.97 7.67
CA LYS A 90 4.46 -14.50 7.29
C LYS A 90 4.87 -14.68 5.83
N GLN A 91 3.97 -15.12 4.95
CA GLN A 91 4.23 -15.05 3.52
C GLN A 91 4.50 -13.60 3.11
N ARG A 92 5.50 -13.42 2.26
CA ARG A 92 5.99 -12.13 1.79
C ARG A 92 5.35 -11.83 0.45
N PHE A 93 4.65 -10.71 0.37
CA PHE A 93 4.06 -10.22 -0.88
C PHE A 93 4.87 -9.05 -1.40
N ASP A 94 5.31 -9.13 -2.66
CA ASP A 94 5.98 -8.04 -3.35
C ASP A 94 5.05 -6.83 -3.42
N LEU A 95 5.53 -5.68 -2.95
CA LEU A 95 4.76 -4.44 -2.95
C LEU A 95 4.68 -3.80 -4.34
N ALA A 96 5.58 -4.15 -5.26
CA ALA A 96 5.59 -3.62 -6.61
C ALA A 96 4.63 -4.36 -7.55
N GLY A 97 4.60 -5.70 -7.50
CA GLY A 97 3.82 -6.54 -8.42
C GLY A 97 2.75 -7.43 -7.78
N GLY A 98 2.74 -7.54 -6.45
CA GLY A 98 1.77 -8.34 -5.70
C GLY A 98 2.07 -9.84 -5.66
N GLU A 99 3.16 -10.32 -6.27
CA GLU A 99 3.54 -11.73 -6.23
C GLU A 99 3.89 -12.17 -4.80
N CYS A 100 3.47 -13.38 -4.41
CA CYS A 100 3.97 -14.01 -3.20
C CYS A 100 5.39 -14.55 -3.46
N LEU A 101 6.37 -14.11 -2.67
CA LEU A 101 7.77 -14.52 -2.79
C LEU A 101 8.03 -15.93 -2.22
N ASP A 102 7.06 -16.48 -1.50
CA ASP A 102 7.15 -17.79 -0.85
C ASP A 102 6.30 -18.86 -1.57
N ASP A 103 5.48 -18.46 -2.53
CA ASP A 103 4.65 -19.34 -3.36
C ASP A 103 4.31 -18.64 -4.69
N GLU A 104 4.99 -19.04 -5.77
CA GLU A 104 4.86 -18.42 -7.10
C GLU A 104 3.46 -18.57 -7.72
N THR A 105 2.62 -19.47 -7.19
CA THR A 105 1.26 -19.68 -7.68
C THR A 105 0.27 -18.67 -7.09
N VAL A 106 0.68 -17.90 -6.07
CA VAL A 106 -0.18 -16.97 -5.34
C VAL A 106 0.24 -15.53 -5.61
N ARG A 107 -0.75 -14.67 -5.84
CA ARG A 107 -0.54 -13.22 -5.95
C ARG A 107 -1.75 -12.45 -5.46
N VAL A 108 -1.53 -11.20 -5.08
CA VAL A 108 -2.57 -10.19 -4.81
C VAL A 108 -2.59 -9.14 -5.92
N THR A 109 -3.69 -8.39 -6.03
CA THR A 109 -3.75 -7.26 -6.96
C THR A 109 -2.81 -6.16 -6.49
N ALA A 110 -1.95 -5.65 -7.38
CA ALA A 110 -1.21 -4.40 -7.19
C ALA A 110 -1.93 -3.25 -7.93
N TYR A 111 -1.94 -2.07 -7.32
CA TYR A 111 -2.60 -0.88 -7.85
C TYR A 111 -1.56 0.19 -8.17
N GLU A 112 -1.72 0.86 -9.32
CA GLU A 112 -0.93 2.04 -9.62
C GLU A 112 -1.29 3.16 -8.61
N VAL A 113 -0.26 3.78 -8.04
CA VAL A 113 -0.39 4.78 -6.98
C VAL A 113 0.53 5.96 -7.27
N ARG A 114 0.06 7.18 -6.96
CA ARG A 114 0.84 8.42 -7.12
C ARG A 114 0.57 9.41 -6.00
N ALA A 115 1.49 10.35 -5.80
CA ALA A 115 1.25 11.60 -5.09
C ALA A 115 1.01 12.71 -6.12
N ALA A 116 -0.06 13.50 -5.96
CA ALA A 116 -0.46 14.57 -6.88
C ALA A 116 -1.04 15.78 -6.15
#